data_AF-A0A226M8Y0-F1
#
_entry.id   AF-A0A226M8Y0-F1
#
_cell.length_a   1.000
_cell.length_b   1.000
_cell.length_c   1.000
_cell.angle_alpha   90.00
_cell.angle_beta   90.00
_cell.angle_gamma   90.00
#
_symmetry.space_group_name_H-M   'P 1'
#
loop_
_entity.id
_entity.type
_entity.pdbx_description
1 polymer ?
#
loop_
_entity_poly.entity_id
_entity_poly.type
_entity_poly.pdbx_seq_one_letter_code
_entity_poly.pdbx_strand_id
1 'polypeptide(L)'
;MQKDLVLKIAELLRHKDITDGRAKFWVEKAARLFPGNPAACRLKQRLLESEGEDGRDQLLDVIRTELRARPDDPDLNIRLVAVYRSSNRLRDAVLHCQEAEKTRAVESSLEWCSCVIKTFEVFNPILILL
;
A
#
# COMPACT_ATOMS: atom_id res chain seq x y z
N MET A 1 -26.09 -0.78 15.55
CA MET A 1 -25.74 -0.89 14.11
C MET A 1 -24.87 -2.13 13.94
N GLN A 2 -25.20 -3.04 13.02
CA GLN A 2 -24.49 -4.31 12.81
C GLN A 2 -23.10 -4.04 12.19
N LYS A 3 -22.02 -4.59 12.78
CA LYS A 3 -20.64 -4.32 12.34
C LYS A 3 -20.42 -4.70 10.87
N ASP A 4 -20.98 -5.84 10.44
CA ASP A 4 -20.84 -6.34 9.06
C ASP A 4 -21.47 -5.41 8.03
N LEU A 5 -22.54 -4.71 8.41
CA LEU A 5 -23.18 -3.72 7.53
C LEU A 5 -22.25 -2.55 7.23
N VAL A 6 -21.39 -2.16 8.19
CA VAL A 6 -20.41 -1.07 7.98
C VAL A 6 -19.39 -1.45 6.92
N LEU A 7 -18.86 -2.68 6.99
CA LEU A 7 -17.90 -3.16 5.98
C LEU A 7 -18.56 -3.25 4.61
N LYS A 8 -19.80 -3.77 4.54
CA LYS A 8 -20.56 -3.88 3.28
C LYS A 8 -20.84 -2.52 2.64
N ILE A 9 -21.23 -1.52 3.44
CA ILE A 9 -21.43 -0.16 2.95
C ILE A 9 -20.11 0.40 2.39
N ALA A 10 -19.00 0.22 3.11
CA ALA A 10 -17.70 0.71 2.67
C ALA A 10 -17.21 -0.01 1.39
N GLU A 11 -17.45 -1.33 1.27
CA GLU A 11 -17.22 -2.11 0.05
C GLU A 11 -18.06 -1.63 -1.15
N LEU A 12 -19.34 -1.31 -0.94
CA LEU A 12 -20.21 -0.80 -2.01
C LEU A 12 -19.78 0.59 -2.48
N LEU A 13 -19.25 1.40 -1.57
CA LEU A 13 -18.73 2.73 -1.88
C LEU A 13 -17.37 2.68 -2.61
N ARG A 14 -16.71 1.52 -2.67
CA ARG A 14 -15.47 1.27 -3.43
C ARG A 14 -15.56 1.61 -4.93
N HIS A 15 -16.77 1.53 -5.49
CA HIS A 15 -17.06 1.81 -6.90
C HIS A 15 -17.60 3.22 -7.15
N LYS A 16 -17.90 3.98 -6.09
CA LYS A 16 -18.32 5.38 -6.17
C LYS A 16 -17.11 6.28 -5.89
N ASP A 17 -17.16 7.49 -6.41
CA ASP A 17 -16.11 8.48 -6.22
C ASP A 17 -15.88 8.71 -4.72
N ILE A 18 -14.69 8.35 -4.23
CA ILE A 18 -14.33 8.38 -2.80
C ILE A 18 -14.25 9.84 -2.29
N THR A 19 -14.29 10.81 -3.22
CA THR A 19 -14.41 12.24 -2.96
C THR A 19 -15.75 12.66 -2.35
N ASP A 20 -16.79 11.79 -2.33
CA ASP A 20 -18.02 12.03 -1.55
C ASP A 20 -17.71 11.92 -0.04
N GLY A 21 -17.96 12.99 0.73
CA GLY A 21 -17.72 13.02 2.18
C GLY A 21 -18.41 11.90 2.96
N ARG A 22 -19.48 11.30 2.42
CA ARG A 22 -20.10 10.10 3.00
C ARG A 22 -19.22 8.86 2.85
N ALA A 23 -18.54 8.70 1.71
CA ALA A 23 -17.62 7.60 1.48
C ALA A 23 -16.44 7.65 2.45
N LYS A 24 -15.82 8.83 2.62
CA LYS A 24 -14.77 9.05 3.62
C LYS A 24 -15.20 8.62 5.02
N PHE A 25 -16.37 9.07 5.48
CA PHE A 25 -16.90 8.70 6.80
C PHE A 25 -17.04 7.17 6.98
N TRP A 26 -17.59 6.47 5.98
CA TRP A 26 -17.78 5.03 6.07
C TRP A 26 -16.47 4.25 6.03
N VAL A 27 -15.50 4.70 5.23
CA VAL A 27 -14.16 4.11 5.17
C VAL A 27 -13.42 4.27 6.50
N GLU A 28 -13.40 5.47 7.07
CA GLU A 28 -12.78 5.72 8.38
C GLU A 28 -13.45 4.88 9.49
N LYS A 29 -14.78 4.79 9.47
CA LYS A 29 -15.54 3.98 10.42
C LYS A 29 -15.24 2.49 10.26
N ALA A 30 -15.12 1.97 9.04
CA ALA A 30 -14.75 0.58 8.78
C ALA A 30 -13.33 0.29 9.27
N ALA A 31 -12.36 1.16 8.97
CA ALA A 31 -10.98 1.01 9.42
C ALA A 31 -10.87 0.98 10.96
N ARG A 32 -11.66 1.80 11.67
CA ARG A 32 -11.69 1.81 13.14
C ARG A 32 -12.34 0.56 13.73
N LEU A 33 -13.38 0.02 13.09
CA LEU A 33 -14.10 -1.16 13.59
C LEU A 33 -13.40 -2.48 13.27
N PHE A 34 -12.58 -2.50 12.22
CA PHE A 34 -11.92 -3.70 11.71
C PHE A 34 -10.42 -3.45 11.47
N PRO A 35 -9.63 -3.12 12.51
CA PRO A 35 -8.20 -2.91 12.37
C PRO A 35 -7.52 -4.20 11.87
N GLY A 36 -6.64 -4.08 10.87
CA GLY A 36 -5.93 -5.22 10.27
C GLY A 36 -6.76 -6.08 9.32
N ASN A 37 -8.07 -5.82 9.16
CA ASN A 37 -8.87 -6.50 8.14
C ASN A 37 -8.43 -6.05 6.74
N PRO A 38 -8.04 -6.96 5.82
CA PRO A 38 -7.50 -6.57 4.51
C PRO A 38 -8.45 -5.70 3.69
N ALA A 39 -9.77 -5.94 3.74
CA ALA A 39 -10.73 -5.15 3.00
C ALA A 39 -10.85 -3.72 3.56
N ALA A 40 -10.94 -3.58 4.89
CA ALA A 40 -10.98 -2.28 5.55
C ALA A 40 -9.69 -1.48 5.33
N CYS A 41 -8.54 -2.14 5.40
CA CYS A 41 -7.25 -1.50 5.11
C CYS A 41 -7.15 -1.05 3.65
N ARG A 42 -7.55 -1.87 2.68
CA ARG A 42 -7.54 -1.48 1.25
C ARG A 42 -8.45 -0.29 0.96
N LEU A 43 -9.58 -0.19 1.64
CA LEU A 43 -10.46 0.98 1.53
C LEU A 43 -9.78 2.24 2.08
N LYS A 44 -9.14 2.14 3.26
CA LYS A 44 -8.38 3.25 3.85
C LYS A 44 -7.21 3.67 2.96
N GLN A 45 -6.45 2.73 2.41
CA GLN A 45 -5.36 3.02 1.49
C GLN A 45 -5.83 3.81 0.26
N ARG A 46 -6.95 3.40 -0.37
CA ARG A 46 -7.51 4.12 -1.54
C ARG A 46 -8.00 5.53 -1.21
N LEU A 47 -8.58 5.72 -0.03
CA LEU A 47 -8.96 7.05 0.45
C LEU A 47 -7.71 7.95 0.53
N LEU A 48 -6.64 7.46 1.16
CA LEU A 48 -5.40 8.21 1.31
C LEU A 48 -4.69 8.47 -0.03
N GLU A 49 -4.79 7.56 -0.99
CA GLU A 49 -4.29 7.78 -2.36
C GLU A 49 -5.00 8.93 -3.07
N SER A 50 -6.29 9.12 -2.81
CA SER A 50 -7.07 10.23 -3.38
C SER A 50 -6.74 11.59 -2.75
N GLU A 51 -6.11 11.60 -1.56
CA GLU A 51 -5.70 12.82 -0.84
C GLU A 51 -4.36 13.39 -1.33
N GLY A 52 -3.68 12.74 -2.29
CA GLY A 52 -2.44 13.27 -2.86
C GLY A 52 -1.29 13.32 -1.85
N GLU A 53 -0.58 14.45 -1.75
CA GLU A 53 0.57 14.63 -0.81
C GLU A 53 0.15 14.46 0.65
N ASP A 54 -1.00 15.03 1.03
CA ASP A 54 -1.47 15.07 2.42
C ASP A 54 -1.77 13.67 2.99
N GLY A 55 -2.14 12.71 2.13
CA GLY A 55 -2.45 11.33 2.51
C GLY A 55 -1.26 10.38 2.52
N ARG A 56 -0.10 10.77 1.99
CA ARG A 56 1.03 9.85 1.72
C ARG A 56 1.66 9.24 2.97
N ASP A 57 1.99 10.06 3.97
CA ASP A 57 2.65 9.54 5.17
C ASP A 57 1.72 8.60 5.94
N GLN A 58 0.43 8.95 6.02
CA GLN A 58 -0.59 8.07 6.58
C GLN A 58 -0.73 6.77 5.76
N LEU A 59 -0.62 6.84 4.43
CA LEU A 59 -0.67 5.67 3.56
C LEU A 59 0.51 4.73 3.82
N LEU A 60 1.72 5.29 3.95
CA LEU A 60 2.92 4.54 4.33
C LEU A 60 2.74 3.84 5.69
N ASP A 61 2.19 4.54 6.68
CA ASP A 61 1.97 3.97 8.01
C ASP A 61 0.94 2.83 8.01
N VAL A 62 -0.13 2.94 7.22
CA VAL A 62 -1.11 1.87 7.04
C VAL A 62 -0.45 0.64 6.41
N ILE A 63 0.28 0.81 5.31
CA ILE A 63 0.93 -0.30 4.60
C ILE A 63 1.98 -0.97 5.49
N ARG A 64 2.82 -0.18 6.19
CA ARG A 64 3.83 -0.71 7.13
C ARG A 64 3.18 -1.50 8.27
N THR A 65 2.03 -1.05 8.78
CA THR A 65 1.29 -1.77 9.82
C THR A 65 0.79 -3.12 9.32
N GLU A 66 0.28 -3.18 8.08
CA GLU A 66 -0.13 -4.46 7.48
C GLU A 66 1.05 -5.39 7.20
N LEU A 67 2.19 -4.87 6.74
CA LEU A 67 3.41 -5.64 6.50
C LEU A 67 3.97 -6.25 7.79
N ARG A 68 3.82 -5.60 8.94
CA ARG A 68 4.22 -6.22 10.22
C ARG A 68 3.41 -7.49 10.53
N ALA A 69 2.17 -7.57 10.06
CA ALA A 69 1.32 -8.74 10.25
C ALA A 69 1.52 -9.80 9.15
N ARG A 70 1.90 -9.38 7.94
CA ARG A 70 2.11 -10.22 6.75
C ARG A 70 3.37 -9.77 5.99
N PRO A 71 4.58 -10.07 6.52
CA PRO A 71 5.83 -9.55 5.96
C PRO A 71 6.17 -10.16 4.59
N ASP A 72 5.63 -11.33 4.31
CA ASP A 72 5.80 -12.12 3.11
C ASP A 72 4.80 -11.81 1.98
N ASP A 73 3.86 -10.88 2.20
CA ASP A 73 2.85 -10.50 1.21
C ASP A 73 3.48 -9.64 0.10
N PRO A 74 3.63 -10.18 -1.14
CA PRO A 74 4.31 -9.45 -2.21
C PRO A 74 3.52 -8.22 -2.65
N ASP A 75 2.19 -8.24 -2.60
CA ASP A 75 1.36 -7.10 -2.99
C ASP A 75 1.57 -5.91 -2.04
N LEU A 76 1.69 -6.15 -0.73
CA LEU A 76 1.97 -5.10 0.25
C LEU A 76 3.38 -4.53 0.08
N ASN A 77 4.38 -5.38 -0.21
CA ASN A 77 5.75 -4.96 -0.45
C ASN A 77 5.86 -4.10 -1.73
N ILE A 78 5.28 -4.55 -2.84
CA ILE A 78 5.21 -3.80 -4.11
C ILE A 78 4.54 -2.44 -3.89
N ARG A 79 3.43 -2.42 -3.15
CA ARG A 79 2.67 -1.20 -2.89
C ARG A 79 3.47 -0.20 -2.08
N LEU A 80 4.21 -0.63 -1.05
CA LEU A 80 5.06 0.25 -0.27
C LEU A 80 6.15 0.91 -1.14
N VAL A 81 6.79 0.11 -2.00
CA VAL A 81 7.80 0.59 -2.96
C VAL A 81 7.19 1.61 -3.93
N ALA A 82 5.99 1.35 -4.44
CA ALA A 82 5.30 2.27 -5.34
C ALA A 82 5.03 3.63 -4.68
N VAL A 83 4.61 3.65 -3.40
CA VAL A 83 4.37 4.90 -2.66
C VAL A 83 5.69 5.66 -2.42
N TYR A 84 6.79 4.98 -2.08
CA TYR A 84 8.09 5.66 -1.95
C TYR A 84 8.53 6.31 -3.27
N ARG A 85 8.38 5.59 -4.39
CA ARG A 85 8.77 6.09 -5.71
C ARG A 85 7.94 7.30 -6.15
N SER A 86 6.62 7.28 -5.96
CA SER A 86 5.74 8.41 -6.28
C SER A 86 5.93 9.62 -5.36
N SER A 87 6.67 9.45 -4.26
CA SER A 87 6.99 10.48 -3.27
C SER A 87 8.43 10.99 -3.40
N ASN A 88 9.15 10.65 -4.48
CA ASN A 88 10.57 10.96 -4.69
C ASN A 88 11.49 10.43 -3.56
N ARG A 89 11.05 9.40 -2.82
CA ARG A 89 11.79 8.77 -1.72
C ARG A 89 12.50 7.50 -2.21
N LEU A 90 13.25 7.63 -3.32
CA LEU A 90 13.83 6.48 -4.01
C LEU A 90 14.83 5.70 -3.13
N ARG A 91 15.56 6.37 -2.23
CA ARG A 91 16.44 5.69 -1.27
C ARG A 91 15.68 4.77 -0.32
N ASP A 92 14.52 5.20 0.15
CA ASP A 92 13.67 4.39 1.05
C ASP A 92 13.11 3.18 0.30
N ALA A 93 12.76 3.35 -0.99
CA ALA A 93 12.34 2.25 -1.85
C ALA A 93 13.45 1.19 -2.00
N VAL A 94 14.68 1.63 -2.30
CA VAL A 94 15.84 0.73 -2.46
C VAL A 94 16.15 -0.01 -1.15
N LEU A 95 16.18 0.71 -0.02
CA LEU A 95 16.45 0.12 1.28
C LEU A 95 15.39 -0.94 1.64
N HIS A 96 14.11 -0.65 1.36
CA HIS A 96 13.04 -1.61 1.57
C HIS A 96 13.21 -2.87 0.72
N CYS A 97 13.53 -2.73 -0.58
CA CYS A 97 13.80 -3.87 -1.45
C CYS A 97 14.96 -4.72 -0.91
N GLN A 98 16.07 -4.11 -0.51
CA GLN A 98 17.24 -4.83 0.02
C GLN A 98 16.92 -5.61 1.29
N GLU A 99 16.05 -5.08 2.16
CA GLU A 99 15.64 -5.78 3.38
C GLU A 99 14.65 -6.91 3.08
N ALA A 100 13.65 -6.66 2.24
CA ALA A 100 12.65 -7.66 1.87
C ALA A 100 13.25 -8.85 1.10
N GLU A 101 14.26 -8.63 0.25
CA GLU A 101 15.02 -9.67 -0.46
C GLU A 101 15.76 -10.64 0.47
N LYS A 102 16.09 -10.23 1.71
CA LYS A 102 16.65 -11.17 2.70
C LYS A 102 15.64 -12.24 3.12
N THR A 103 14.36 -12.01 2.85
CA THR A 103 13.25 -12.91 3.22
C THR A 103 12.81 -13.71 1.99
N ARG A 104 13.19 -15.00 1.95
CA ARG A 104 12.91 -15.95 0.84
C ARG A 104 11.45 -16.08 0.39
N ALA A 105 10.49 -15.60 1.18
CA ALA A 105 9.07 -15.72 0.84
C ALA A 105 8.64 -14.75 -0.28
N VAL A 106 9.19 -13.53 -0.31
CA VAL A 106 8.79 -12.49 -1.27
C VAL A 106 9.46 -12.72 -2.64
N GLU A 107 10.69 -13.25 -2.63
CA GLU A 107 11.52 -13.56 -3.81
C GLU A 107 10.84 -14.51 -4.82
N SER A 108 9.86 -15.30 -4.37
CA SER A 108 9.12 -16.23 -5.22
C SER A 108 8.09 -15.56 -6.15
N SER A 109 7.77 -14.28 -5.94
CA SER A 109 6.82 -13.53 -6.77
C SER A 109 7.51 -12.82 -7.94
N LEU A 110 7.06 -13.14 -9.16
CA LEU A 110 7.55 -12.49 -10.38
C LEU A 110 7.28 -10.98 -10.38
N GLU A 111 6.12 -10.58 -9.86
CA GLU A 111 5.71 -9.19 -9.74
C GLU A 111 6.63 -8.42 -8.79
N TRP A 112 7.02 -9.05 -7.69
CA TRP A 112 7.98 -8.49 -6.76
C TRP A 112 9.36 -8.36 -7.40
N CYS A 113 9.88 -9.40 -8.06
CA CYS A 113 11.16 -9.32 -8.79
C CYS A 113 11.15 -8.17 -9.82
N SER A 114 10.06 -8.01 -10.59
CA SER A 114 9.91 -6.90 -11.53
C SER A 114 9.93 -5.54 -10.84
N CYS A 115 9.29 -5.43 -9.66
CA CYS A 115 9.28 -4.21 -8.86
C CYS A 115 10.70 -3.83 -8.39
N VAL A 116 11.46 -4.80 -7.89
CA VAL A 116 12.84 -4.61 -7.41
C VAL A 116 13.76 -4.17 -8.54
N ILE A 117 13.74 -4.88 -9.68
CA ILE A 117 14.55 -4.55 -10.86
C ILE A 117 14.28 -3.10 -11.30
N LYS A 118 13.01 -2.75 -11.51
CA LYS A 118 12.61 -1.38 -11.90
C LYS A 118 13.04 -0.33 -10.88
N THR A 119 13.08 -0.68 -9.59
CA THR A 119 13.48 0.26 -8.54
C THR A 119 15.00 0.49 -8.56
N PHE A 120 15.79 -0.55 -8.79
CA PHE A 120 17.25 -0.44 -8.89
C PHE A 120 17.72 0.21 -10.20
N GLU A 121 17.08 -0.07 -11.33
CA GLU A 121 17.37 0.60 -12.61
C GLU A 121 17.19 2.12 -12.52
N VAL A 122 16.10 2.58 -11.90
CA VAL A 122 15.84 4.01 -11.73
C VAL A 122 16.83 4.66 -10.75
N PHE A 123 17.29 3.92 -9.74
CA PHE A 123 18.27 4.43 -8.77
C PHE A 123 19.69 4.49 -9.33
N ASN A 124 20.08 3.51 -10.14
CA ASN A 124 21.40 3.42 -10.74
C ASN A 124 21.30 3.42 -12.27
N PRO A 125 21.32 4.60 -12.92
CA PRO A 125 21.16 4.70 -14.37
C PRO A 125 22.28 4.03 -15.17
N ILE A 126 23.38 3.60 -14.53
CA ILE A 126 24.47 2.85 -15.19
C ILE A 126 24.03 1.42 -15.56
N LEU A 127 23.08 0.82 -14.82
CA LEU A 127 22.53 -0.52 -15.14
C LEU A 127 21.68 -0.54 -16.42
N ILE A 128 21.23 0.62 -16.92
CA ILE A 128 20.41 0.75 -18.14
C ILE A 128 21.27 0.68 -19.42
N LEU A 129 22.60 0.77 -19.29
CA LEU A 129 23.54 0.89 -20.41
C LEU A 129 24.40 -0.38 -20.65
N LEU A 130 24.08 -1.51 -20.00
CA LEU A 130 24.72 -2.81 -20.19
C LEU A 130 23.69 -3.84 -20.66
#